data_AF-A0A6I1ZKZ8-F1
#
_entry.id   AF-A0A6I1ZKZ8-F1
#
_cell.length_a   1.000
_cell.length_b   1.000
_cell.length_c   1.000
_cell.angle_alpha   90.00
_cell.angle_beta   90.00
_cell.angle_gamma   90.00
#
_symmetry.space_group_name_H-M   'P 1'
#
loop_
_entity.id
_entity.type
_entity.pdbx_description
1 polymer ?
#
loop_
_entity_poly.entity_id
_entity_poly.type
_entity_poly.pdbx_seq_one_letter_code
_entity_poly.pdbx_strand_id
1 'polypeptide(L)' 'MSLKQIPKLQIGDLESSIPIVQGGMGVGISLSGLASAVANEGGIGVI' A
#
# COMPACT_ATOMS: atom_id res chain seq x y z
N MET A 1 -19.97 -15.77 2.27
CA MET A 1 -19.56 -14.69 1.35
C MET A 1 -18.41 -15.21 0.50
N SER A 2 -18.60 -15.36 -0.81
CA SER A 2 -17.48 -15.70 -1.70
C SER A 2 -16.65 -14.43 -1.87
N LEU A 3 -15.52 -14.34 -1.16
CA LEU A 3 -14.53 -13.31 -1.40
C LEU A 3 -13.90 -13.62 -2.76
N LYS A 4 -14.34 -12.92 -3.81
CA LYS A 4 -13.58 -12.88 -5.06
C LYS A 4 -12.14 -12.50 -4.68
N GLN A 5 -11.17 -13.32 -5.08
CA GLN A 5 -9.77 -12.95 -4.92
C GLN A 5 -9.54 -11.62 -5.64
N ILE A 6 -9.22 -10.59 -4.87
CA ILE A 6 -8.89 -9.28 -5.43
C ILE A 6 -7.54 -9.45 -6.13
N PRO A 7 -7.42 -9.09 -7.41
CA PRO A 7 -6.16 -9.23 -8.13
C PRO A 7 -5.09 -8.36 -7.47
N LYS A 8 -3.84 -8.85 -7.49
CA LYS A 8 -2.69 -8.08 -7.05
C LYS A 8 -2.54 -6.80 -7.89
N LEU A 9 -1.98 -5.76 -7.30
CA LEU A 9 -1.69 -4.52 -8.00
C LEU A 9 -0.27 -4.58 -8.56
N GLN A 10 -0.14 -4.45 -9.88
CA GLN A 10 1.16 -4.40 -10.56
C GLN A 10 1.37 -3.02 -11.18
N ILE A 11 2.50 -2.39 -10.87
CA ILE A 11 2.90 -1.07 -11.38
C ILE A 11 4.30 -1.21 -11.98
N GLY A 12 4.37 -1.39 -13.30
CA GLY A 12 5.62 -1.73 -13.98
C GLY A 12 6.17 -3.07 -13.45
N ASP A 13 7.38 -3.02 -12.91
CA ASP A 13 8.08 -4.17 -12.32
C ASP A 13 7.77 -4.37 -10.82
N LEU A 14 6.93 -3.52 -10.23
CA LEU A 14 6.52 -3.62 -8.82
C LEU A 14 5.20 -4.38 -8.66
N GLU A 15 5.11 -5.20 -7.62
CA GLU A 15 3.90 -5.96 -7.26
C GLU A 15 3.53 -5.71 -5.80
N SER A 16 2.25 -5.42 -5.53
CA SER A 16 1.67 -5.34 -4.19
C SER A 16 0.69 -6.49 -3.97
N SER A 17 0.96 -7.31 -2.94
CA SER A 17 0.13 -8.48 -2.59
C SER A 17 -1.26 -8.06 -2.11
N ILE A 18 -1.33 -6.95 -1.38
CA ILE A 18 -2.57 -6.28 -1.03
C ILE A 18 -2.71 -5.05 -1.94
N PRO A 19 -3.72 -4.98 -2.81
CA PRO A 19 -3.90 -3.88 -3.76
C PRO A 19 -4.49 -2.64 -3.06
N ILE A 20 -3.88 -2.21 -1.95
CA ILE A 20 -4.27 -1.05 -1.15
C ILE A 20 -3.10 -0.07 -1.11
N VAL A 21 -3.40 1.19 -1.42
CA VAL A 21 -2.44 2.30 -1.39
C VAL A 21 -2.82 3.24 -0.26
N GLN A 22 -1.87 3.58 0.59
CA GLN A 22 -2.03 4.61 1.61
C GLN A 22 -2.20 5.98 0.93
N GLY A 23 -3.18 6.77 1.37
CA GLY A 23 -3.31 8.15 0.91
C GLY A 23 -2.10 9.00 1.35
N GLY A 24 -1.60 9.85 0.45
CA GLY A 24 -0.68 10.92 0.81
C GLY A 24 -1.37 11.92 1.75
N MET A 25 -0.66 12.38 2.77
CA MET A 25 -1.17 13.34 3.75
C MET A 25 -0.21 14.53 3.86
N GLY A 26 -0.64 15.62 4.48
CA GLY A 26 0.14 16.85 4.58
C GLY A 26 1.46 16.70 5.35
N VAL A 27 2.21 17.81 5.41
CA VAL A 27 3.54 17.88 6.03
C VAL A 27 3.54 17.27 7.44
N GLY A 28 4.38 16.26 7.64
CA GLY A 28 4.60 15.64 8.96
C GLY A 28 3.65 14.49 9.32
N ILE A 29 2.71 14.09 8.44
CA ILE A 29 1.73 13.04 8.76
C ILE A 29 2.12 11.68 8.15
N SER A 30 2.29 11.62 6.82
CA SER A 30 2.69 10.40 6.11
C SER A 30 4.19 10.17 6.14
N LEU A 31 4.83 10.21 7.31
CA LEU A 31 6.29 10.04 7.37
C LEU A 31 6.71 8.58 7.10
N SER A 32 8.03 8.37 7.03
CA SER A 32 8.64 7.06 6.76
C SER A 32 8.13 5.94 7.67
N GLY A 33 7.77 6.23 8.92
CA GLY A 33 7.20 5.25 9.85
C GLY A 33 5.88 4.66 9.37
N LEU A 34 4.92 5.50 9.00
CA LEU A 34 3.60 5.05 8.53
C LEU A 34 3.72 4.36 7.16
N ALA A 35 4.46 4.95 6.23
CA ALA A 35 4.66 4.38 4.91
C ALA A 35 5.34 2.99 4.99
N SER A 36 6.36 2.84 5.84
CA SER A 36 7.06 1.55 6.01
C SER A 36 6.17 0.51 6.69
N ALA A 37 5.33 0.91 7.64
CA ALA A 37 4.37 -0.01 8.27
C ALA A 37 3.38 -0.57 7.23
N VAL A 38 2.85 0.28 6.34
CA VAL A 38 1.96 -0.17 5.27
C VAL A 38 2.68 -1.11 4.28
N ALA A 39 3.91 -0.79 3.91
CA ALA A 39 4.72 -1.63 3.02
C ALA A 39 5.04 -3.00 3.63
N ASN A 40 5.34 -3.06 4.94
CA ASN A 40 5.63 -4.32 5.64
C ASN A 40 4.41 -5.25 5.70
N GLU A 41 3.19 -4.70 5.72
CA GLU A 41 1.94 -5.47 5.64
C GLU A 41 1.57 -5.86 4.19
N GLY A 42 2.40 -5.52 3.20
CA GLY A 42 2.20 -5.89 1.80
C GLY A 42 1.28 -4.94 1.01
N GLY A 43 0.99 -3.76 1.54
CA GLY A 43 0.37 -2.66 0.81
C GLY A 43 1.41 -1.69 0.23
N ILE A 44 0.94 -0.55 -0.27
CA ILE A 44 1.81 0.52 -0.79
C ILE A 44 1.76 1.73 0.15
N GLY A 45 2.87 1.99 0.85
CA GLY A 45 3.05 3.20 1.67
C GLY A 45 3.42 4.41 0.82
N VAL A 46 2.94 5.59 1.23
CA VAL A 46 3.18 6.87 0.54
C VAL A 46 3.73 7.87 1.55
N ILE A 47 4.78 8.61 1.16
CA ILE A 47 5.36 9.69 1.96
C ILE A 47 4.89 11.05 1.45
#